data_AF-A0A5P6FQY5-F1
#
_entry.id   AF-A0A5P6FQY5-F1
#
_cell.length_a   1.000
_cell.length_b   1.000
_cell.length_c   1.000
_cell.angle_alpha   90.00
_cell.angle_beta   90.00
_cell.angle_gamma   90.00
#
_symmetry.space_group_name_H-M   'P 1'
#
loop_
_entity.id
_entity.type
_entity.pdbx_description
1 polymer ?
#
loop_
_entity_poly.entity_id
_entity_poly.type
_entity_poly.pdbx_seq_one_letter_code
_entity_poly.pdbx_strand_id
1 'polypeptide(L)'
;MNAILHGANTCTPKKQASQLIVELGKSISNPQRQTLANLYIAVDTANSLLKELEQAHQIIRECMHEMNDEQILEVAKFNQNNNLSSLWAFRTHQRHKLIERAQRVLFGAGHVQG
;
A
#
# COMPACT_ATOMS: atom_id res chain seq x y z
N MET A 1 -37.37 -20.83 -5.20
CA MET A 1 -36.31 -21.16 -6.17
C MET A 1 -34.98 -20.85 -5.51
N ASN A 2 -34.30 -21.89 -5.03
CA ASN A 2 -32.96 -21.77 -4.45
C ASN A 2 -31.95 -21.76 -5.61
N ALA A 3 -31.37 -20.60 -5.91
CA ALA A 3 -30.20 -20.54 -6.77
C ALA A 3 -29.00 -21.07 -5.98
N ILE A 4 -28.58 -22.28 -6.33
CA ILE A 4 -27.35 -22.87 -5.83
C ILE A 4 -26.19 -22.07 -6.44
N LEU A 5 -25.51 -21.27 -5.61
CA LEU A 5 -24.29 -20.55 -5.96
C LEU A 5 -23.13 -21.55 -6.07
N HIS A 6 -23.05 -22.23 -7.22
CA HIS A 6 -21.88 -23.01 -7.57
C HIS A 6 -20.72 -22.05 -7.91
N GLY A 7 -19.68 -22.12 -7.07
CA GLY A 7 -18.39 -21.47 -7.31
C GLY A 7 -18.41 -19.99 -6.95
N ALA A 8 -18.08 -19.69 -5.70
CA ALA A 8 -17.61 -18.36 -5.32
C ALA A 8 -16.31 -18.06 -6.10
N ASN A 9 -16.44 -17.51 -7.31
CA ASN A 9 -15.42 -16.65 -7.87
C ASN A 9 -15.30 -15.50 -6.86
N THR A 10 -14.32 -15.57 -5.96
CA THR A 10 -13.95 -14.47 -5.07
C THR A 10 -13.49 -13.32 -5.96
N CYS A 11 -14.45 -12.53 -6.42
CA CYS A 11 -14.21 -11.38 -7.27
C CYS A 11 -13.57 -10.35 -6.35
N THR A 12 -12.24 -10.30 -6.36
CA THR A 12 -11.50 -9.31 -5.59
C THR A 12 -11.99 -7.92 -5.99
N PRO A 13 -11.99 -6.93 -5.08
CA PRO A 13 -12.35 -5.54 -5.41
C PRO A 13 -11.65 -5.04 -6.68
N LYS A 14 -10.42 -5.51 -6.94
CA LYS A 14 -9.65 -5.28 -8.17
C LYS A 14 -10.36 -5.80 -9.44
N LYS A 15 -10.87 -7.03 -9.44
CA LYS A 15 -11.63 -7.60 -10.57
C LYS A 15 -12.95 -6.88 -10.79
N GLN A 16 -13.66 -6.54 -9.71
CA GLN A 16 -14.91 -5.77 -9.78
C GLN A 16 -14.67 -4.37 -10.36
N ALA A 17 -13.65 -3.65 -9.88
CA ALA A 17 -13.27 -2.35 -10.42
C ALA A 17 -12.86 -2.43 -11.90
N SER A 18 -12.09 -3.45 -12.29
CA SER A 18 -11.72 -3.68 -13.69
C SER A 18 -12.95 -3.90 -14.58
N GLN A 19 -13.93 -4.69 -14.13
CA GLN A 19 -15.17 -4.94 -14.86
C GLN A 19 -16.02 -3.68 -14.98
N LEU A 20 -16.19 -2.93 -13.88
CA LEU A 20 -16.88 -1.64 -13.89
C LEU A 20 -16.23 -0.64 -14.85
N ILE A 21 -14.90 -0.58 -14.92
CA ILE A 21 -14.17 0.28 -15.86
C ILE A 21 -14.43 -0.12 -17.32
N VAL A 22 -14.45 -1.42 -17.61
CA VAL A 22 -14.76 -1.92 -18.97
C VAL A 22 -16.21 -1.61 -19.35
N GLU A 23 -17.14 -1.74 -18.41
CA GLU A 23 -18.55 -1.42 -18.65
C GLU A 23 -18.79 0.07 -18.84
N LEU A 24 -18.26 0.92 -17.95
CA LEU A 24 -18.26 2.39 -18.10
C LEU A 24 -17.55 2.83 -19.37
N GLY A 25 -16.49 2.11 -19.76
CA GLY A 25 -15.75 2.33 -21.00
C GLY A 25 -16.62 2.28 -22.25
N LYS A 26 -17.78 1.61 -22.22
CA LYS A 26 -18.70 1.55 -23.36
C LYS A 26 -19.51 2.84 -23.55
N SER A 27 -19.70 3.61 -22.47
CA SER A 27 -20.57 4.80 -22.45
C SER A 27 -19.81 6.14 -22.37
N ILE A 28 -18.48 6.11 -22.24
CA ILE A 28 -17.64 7.31 -22.12
C ILE A 28 -16.76 7.53 -23.36
N SER A 29 -16.33 8.78 -23.57
CA SER A 29 -15.45 9.17 -24.69
C SER A 29 -14.05 8.55 -24.59
N ASN A 30 -13.32 8.51 -25.72
CA ASN A 30 -11.94 8.02 -25.75
C ASN A 30 -11.00 8.71 -24.74
N PRO A 31 -10.99 10.05 -24.61
CA PRO A 31 -10.18 10.71 -23.59
C PRO A 31 -10.56 10.27 -22.17
N GLN A 32 -11.85 10.16 -21.86
CA GLN A 32 -12.32 9.71 -20.54
C GLN A 32 -11.92 8.26 -20.24
N ARG A 33 -11.98 7.37 -21.25
CA ARG A 33 -11.47 5.99 -21.12
C ARG A 33 -10.00 5.97 -20.75
N GLN A 34 -9.18 6.77 -21.44
CA GLN A 34 -7.74 6.82 -21.17
C GLN A 34 -7.45 7.36 -19.76
N THR A 35 -8.15 8.42 -19.34
CA THR A 35 -8.04 8.95 -17.98
C THR A 35 -8.40 7.90 -16.95
N LEU A 36 -9.50 7.15 -17.15
CA LEU A 36 -9.95 6.10 -16.24
C LEU A 36 -8.95 4.94 -16.14
N ALA A 37 -8.40 4.50 -17.27
CA ALA A 37 -7.36 3.47 -17.29
C ALA A 37 -6.09 3.92 -16.55
N ASN A 38 -5.65 5.16 -16.78
CA ASN A 38 -4.48 5.73 -16.10
C ASN A 38 -4.70 5.82 -14.57
N LEU A 39 -5.88 6.24 -14.14
CA LEU A 39 -6.23 6.29 -12.71
C LEU A 39 -6.22 4.90 -12.08
N TYR A 40 -6.78 3.90 -12.78
CA TYR A 40 -6.76 2.53 -12.30
C TYR A 40 -5.34 1.97 -12.14
N ILE A 41 -4.47 2.20 -13.13
CA ILE A 41 -3.06 1.79 -13.07
C ILE A 41 -2.35 2.49 -11.90
N ALA A 42 -2.58 3.79 -11.72
CA ALA A 42 -1.97 4.55 -10.62
C ALA A 42 -2.39 4.01 -9.26
N VAL A 43 -3.69 3.72 -9.07
CA VAL A 43 -4.20 3.13 -7.81
C VAL A 43 -3.64 1.73 -7.57
N ASP A 44 -3.58 0.88 -8.60
CA ASP A 44 -3.02 -0.47 -8.48
C ASP A 44 -1.53 -0.47 -8.14
N THR A 45 -0.79 0.46 -8.75
CA THR A 45 0.64 0.68 -8.48
C THR A 45 0.84 1.15 -7.04
N ALA A 46 0.07 2.14 -6.60
CA ALA A 46 0.14 2.63 -5.23
C ALA A 46 -0.23 1.57 -4.19
N ASN A 47 -1.19 0.68 -4.50
CA ASN A 47 -1.53 -0.46 -3.65
C ASN A 47 -0.39 -1.48 -3.53
N SER A 48 0.31 -1.76 -4.63
CA SER A 48 1.49 -2.65 -4.60
C SER A 48 2.62 -2.03 -3.76
N LEU A 49 2.89 -0.73 -3.96
CA LEU A 49 3.89 0.00 -3.18
C LEU A 49 3.55 0.06 -1.68
N LEU A 50 2.28 0.19 -1.33
CA LEU A 50 1.87 0.14 0.08
C LEU A 50 2.24 -1.20 0.72
N LYS A 51 1.98 -2.33 0.05
CA LYS A 51 2.34 -3.66 0.55
C LYS A 51 3.83 -3.82 0.72
N GLU A 52 4.61 -3.33 -0.23
CA GLU A 52 6.08 -3.34 -0.14
C GLU A 52 6.57 -2.51 1.06
N LEU A 53 5.95 -1.34 1.31
CA LEU A 53 6.27 -0.51 2.48
C LEU A 53 5.90 -1.17 3.81
N GLU A 54 4.78 -1.89 3.86
CA GLU A 54 4.35 -2.67 5.03
C GLU A 54 5.35 -3.80 5.32
N GLN A 55 5.77 -4.55 4.30
CA GLN A 55 6.79 -5.60 4.45
C GLN A 55 8.14 -5.03 4.89
N ALA A 56 8.60 -3.95 4.25
CA ALA A 56 9.83 -3.26 4.64
C ALA A 56 9.75 -2.69 6.07
N HIS A 57 8.54 -2.35 6.54
CA HIS A 57 8.33 -1.96 7.94
C HIS A 57 8.50 -3.11 8.90
N GLN A 58 7.90 -4.25 8.60
CA GLN A 58 8.05 -5.43 9.44
C GLN A 58 9.50 -5.90 9.50
N ILE A 59 10.19 -5.99 8.37
CA ILE A 59 11.61 -6.40 8.30
C ILE A 59 12.48 -5.46 9.13
N ILE A 60 12.35 -4.14 8.95
CA ILE A 60 13.18 -3.19 9.70
C ILE A 60 12.85 -3.25 11.20
N ARG A 61 11.59 -3.46 11.58
CA ARG A 61 11.20 -3.65 12.98
C ARG A 61 11.88 -4.88 13.60
N GLU A 62 11.90 -6.00 12.88
CA GLU A 62 12.58 -7.22 13.32
C GLU A 62 14.09 -7.00 13.42
N CYS A 63 14.73 -6.42 12.40
CA CYS A 63 16.16 -6.11 12.44
C CYS A 63 16.52 -5.24 13.64
N MET A 64 15.74 -4.19 13.92
CA MET A 64 15.98 -3.31 15.07
C MET A 64 15.85 -4.00 16.42
N HIS A 65 15.01 -5.04 16.52
CA HIS A 65 14.86 -5.80 17.76
C HIS A 65 16.11 -6.62 18.09
N GLU A 66 16.81 -7.08 17.05
CA GLU A 66 18.01 -7.92 17.16
C GLU A 66 19.32 -7.12 17.20
N MET A 67 19.26 -5.80 16.99
CA MET A 67 20.45 -4.95 16.94
C MET A 67 21.01 -4.64 18.34
N ASN A 68 22.33 -4.73 18.47
CA ASN A 68 23.05 -4.24 19.65
C ASN A 68 23.39 -2.73 19.54
N ASP A 69 23.89 -2.15 20.62
CA ASP A 69 24.18 -0.71 20.70
C ASP A 69 25.22 -0.23 19.67
N GLU A 70 26.23 -1.04 19.35
CA GLU A 70 27.25 -0.70 18.34
C GLU A 70 26.63 -0.65 16.93
N GLN A 71 25.79 -1.63 16.60
CA GLN A 71 25.07 -1.66 15.33
C GLN A 71 24.08 -0.48 15.22
N ILE A 72 23.40 -0.13 16.31
CA ILE A 72 22.50 1.03 16.38
C ILE A 72 23.28 2.32 16.09
N LEU A 73 24.46 2.46 16.70
CA LEU A 73 25.35 3.60 16.49
C LEU A 73 25.81 3.71 15.03
N GLU A 74 26.20 2.60 14.40
CA GLU A 74 26.61 2.61 12.99
C GLU A 74 25.48 3.00 12.05
N VAL A 75 24.26 2.50 12.27
CA VAL A 75 23.09 2.93 11.49
C VAL A 75 22.78 4.42 11.72
N ALA A 76 22.93 4.92 12.94
CA ALA A 76 22.73 6.33 13.24
C ALA A 76 23.73 7.24 12.50
N LYS A 77 25.02 6.85 12.44
CA LYS A 77 26.05 7.53 11.64
C LYS A 77 25.73 7.46 10.15
N PHE A 78 25.35 6.28 9.67
CA PHE A 78 24.96 6.09 8.27
C PHE A 78 23.79 7.01 7.89
N ASN A 79 22.75 7.09 8.71
CA ASN A 79 21.63 8.00 8.49
C ASN A 79 22.07 9.45 8.41
N GLN A 80 22.92 9.89 9.35
CA GLN A 80 23.45 11.26 9.35
C GLN A 80 24.25 11.57 8.08
N ASN A 81 25.10 10.63 7.62
CA ASN A 81 25.87 10.77 6.39
C ASN A 81 25.01 10.88 5.13
N ASN A 82 23.77 10.38 5.19
CA ASN A 82 22.79 10.44 4.11
C ASN A 82 21.76 11.56 4.29
N ASN A 83 22.03 12.56 5.15
CA ASN A 83 21.12 13.68 5.46
C ASN A 83 19.75 13.23 6.00
N LEU A 84 19.68 12.03 6.58
CA LEU A 84 18.53 11.56 7.35
C LEU A 84 18.75 11.91 8.82
N SER A 85 17.66 11.97 9.59
CA SER A 85 17.81 12.00 11.04
C SER A 85 18.57 10.75 11.49
N SER A 86 19.51 10.90 12.41
CA SER A 86 20.23 9.78 13.04
C SER A 86 19.28 8.66 13.49
N LEU A 87 18.11 9.04 14.03
CA LEU A 87 17.12 8.10 14.52
C LEU A 87 16.12 7.59 13.46
N TRP A 88 16.23 7.99 12.19
CA TRP A 88 15.21 7.77 11.16
C TRP A 88 14.79 6.31 11.03
N ALA A 89 15.75 5.38 11.00
CA ALA A 89 15.49 3.94 10.93
C ALA A 89 14.63 3.44 12.12
N PHE A 90 14.77 4.07 13.30
CA PHE A 90 14.15 3.70 14.58
C PHE A 90 12.78 4.34 14.84
N ARG A 91 12.27 5.20 13.95
CA ARG A 91 11.01 5.93 14.18
C ARG A 91 9.77 5.13 13.79
N THR A 92 9.43 4.13 14.60
CA THR A 92 8.26 3.26 14.40
C THR A 92 6.95 4.03 14.21
N HIS A 93 6.69 5.07 15.02
CA HIS A 93 5.44 5.86 14.93
C HIS A 93 5.28 6.62 13.60
N GLN A 94 6.37 7.24 13.10
CA GLN A 94 6.31 7.99 11.84
C GLN A 94 6.04 7.06 10.66
N ARG A 95 6.60 5.85 10.69
CA ARG A 95 6.38 4.82 9.67
C ARG A 95 4.95 4.27 9.68
N HIS A 96 4.41 3.96 10.86
CA HIS A 96 3.01 3.57 10.99
C HIS A 96 2.06 4.63 10.44
N LYS A 97 2.26 5.91 10.78
CA LYS A 97 1.44 7.00 10.24
C LYS A 97 1.50 7.12 8.72
N LEU A 98 2.66 6.84 8.11
CA LEU A 98 2.80 6.83 6.66
C LEU A 98 1.99 5.69 6.02
N ILE A 99 2.10 4.49 6.58
CA ILE A 99 1.34 3.31 6.14
C ILE A 99 -0.17 3.55 6.32
N GLU A 100 -0.62 3.99 7.49
CA GLU A 100 -2.03 4.32 7.77
C GLU A 100 -2.58 5.40 6.82
N ARG A 101 -1.77 6.42 6.50
CA ARG A 101 -2.16 7.45 5.54
C ARG A 101 -2.31 6.86 4.14
N ALA A 102 -1.39 6.01 3.70
CA ALA A 102 -1.45 5.36 2.41
C ALA A 102 -2.65 4.40 2.32
N GLN A 103 -2.91 3.61 3.37
CA GLN A 103 -4.11 2.76 3.49
C GLN A 103 -5.40 3.57 3.36
N ARG A 104 -5.52 4.71 4.06
CA ARG A 104 -6.71 5.58 3.93
C ARG A 104 -6.92 6.12 2.52
N VAL A 105 -5.84 6.45 1.81
CA VAL A 105 -5.92 6.94 0.42
C VAL A 105 -6.37 5.82 -0.53
N LEU A 106 -5.93 4.59 -0.29
CA LEU A 106 -6.17 3.46 -1.19
C LEU A 106 -7.47 2.70 -0.91
N PHE A 107 -7.88 2.64 0.35
CA PHE A 107 -9.02 1.83 0.80
C PHE A 107 -10.15 2.65 1.44
N GLY A 108 -9.98 3.97 1.57
CA GLY A 108 -10.96 4.86 2.20
C GLY A 108 -10.87 4.88 3.73
N ALA A 109 -11.56 5.85 4.36
CA ALA A 109 -11.46 6.13 5.79
C ALA A 109 -11.99 5.01 6.72
N GLY A 110 -12.59 3.94 6.18
CA GLY A 110 -13.20 2.85 6.95
C GLY A 110 -12.35 1.59 7.12
N HIS A 111 -11.17 1.49 6.47
CA HIS A 111 -10.34 0.29 6.52
C HIS A 111 -9.25 0.39 7.61
N VAL A 112 -9.68 0.56 8.85
CA VAL A 112 -8.86 0.22 10.03
C VAL A 112 -9.66 -0.83 10.80
N GLN A 113 -9.43 -2.10 10.50
CA GLN A 113 -9.98 -3.20 11.28
C GLN A 113 -8.95 -4.32 11.41
N GLY A 114 -8.78 -4.78 12.65
CA GLY A 114 -8.19 -6.07 13.00
C GLY A 114 -6.95 -5.93 13.85
#